data_AF-A0A3L6JMM7-F1
#
_entry.id   AF-A0A3L6JMM7-F1
#
_cell.length_a   1.000
_cell.length_b   1.000
_cell.length_c   1.000
_cell.angle_alpha   90.00
_cell.angle_beta   90.00
_cell.angle_gamma   90.00
#
_symmetry.space_group_name_H-M   'P 1'
#
loop_
_entity.id
_entity.type
_entity.pdbx_description
1 polymer ?
#
loop_
_entity_poly.entity_id
_entity_poly.type
_entity_poly.pdbx_seq_one_letter_code
_entity_poly.pdbx_strand_id
1 'polypeptide(L)'
;MDVALRQAKLTDSTKTKETSKKSVNVRSVKYESGRTIDIDVADFKGHPLWPILIETARNNPLFAGNAGYAINHIIPEDPKITARELASKLSITVGEALAILEGYESKS
;
A
#
# COMPACT_ATOMS: atom_id res chain seq x y z
N MET A 1 35.05 40.78 -13.98
CA MET A 1 34.47 39.96 -12.89
C MET A 1 33.78 38.78 -13.54
N ASP A 2 34.50 37.67 -13.70
CA ASP A 2 34.05 36.52 -14.49
C ASP A 2 33.26 35.53 -13.64
N VAL A 3 31.95 35.51 -13.88
CA VAL A 3 30.96 34.64 -13.22
C VAL A 3 31.13 33.16 -13.65
N ALA A 4 31.91 32.90 -14.69
CA ALA A 4 32.09 31.57 -15.29
C ALA A 4 32.92 30.59 -14.44
N LEU A 5 33.82 31.07 -13.56
CA LEU A 5 34.65 30.18 -12.74
C LEU A 5 33.90 29.51 -11.58
N ARG A 6 32.70 29.99 -11.22
CA ARG A 6 31.93 29.42 -10.09
C ARG A 6 31.14 28.16 -10.45
N GLN A 7 30.84 27.96 -11.73
CA GLN A 7 29.99 26.84 -12.17
C GLN A 7 30.77 25.54 -12.45
N ALA A 8 32.09 25.61 -12.62
CA ALA A 8 32.92 24.43 -12.88
C ALA A 8 33.15 23.52 -11.66
N LYS A 9 32.77 23.97 -10.45
CA LYS A 9 32.96 23.21 -9.19
C LYS A 9 31.75 22.35 -8.79
N LEU A 10 30.69 22.35 -9.60
CA LEU A 10 29.44 21.63 -9.31
C LEU A 10 29.25 20.31 -10.07
N THR A 11 30.19 19.92 -10.95
CA THR A 11 30.05 18.71 -11.78
C THR A 11 31.14 17.66 -11.59
N ASP A 12 32.05 17.84 -10.62
CA ASP A 12 33.17 16.91 -10.36
C ASP A 12 32.87 15.93 -9.20
N SER A 13 31.78 15.19 -9.29
CA SER A 13 31.43 14.16 -8.30
C SER A 13 30.96 12.85 -8.93
N THR A 14 31.54 12.49 -10.08
CA THR A 14 31.36 11.16 -10.68
C THR A 14 32.71 10.51 -10.99
N LYS A 15 33.48 10.18 -9.94
CA LYS A 15 34.52 9.14 -10.07
C LYS A 15 34.65 8.26 -8.82
N THR A 16 34.08 7.07 -8.96
CA THR A 16 34.57 5.76 -8.52
C THR A 16 34.74 5.50 -7.01
N LYS A 17 33.82 4.68 -6.47
CA LYS A 17 34.17 3.60 -5.54
C LYS A 17 33.46 2.31 -5.95
N GLU A 18 34.18 1.46 -6.68
CA GLU A 18 33.91 0.03 -6.72
C GLU A 18 34.39 -0.60 -5.40
N THR A 19 33.52 -1.32 -4.70
CA THR A 19 33.92 -2.53 -3.96
C THR A 19 32.70 -3.35 -3.53
N SER A 20 32.76 -4.65 -3.90
CA SER A 20 31.99 -5.80 -3.39
C SER A 20 30.51 -5.97 -3.80
N LYS A 21 30.32 -6.53 -5.00
CA LYS A 21 29.08 -7.20 -5.43
C LYS A 21 28.83 -8.46 -4.57
N LYS A 22 27.93 -8.39 -3.58
CA LYS A 22 27.04 -9.52 -3.27
C LYS A 22 25.77 -9.29 -4.06
N SER A 23 25.59 -10.03 -5.14
CA SER A 23 24.40 -9.98 -5.98
C SER A 23 23.20 -10.51 -5.20
N VAL A 24 22.49 -9.64 -4.49
CA VAL A 24 21.10 -9.92 -4.15
C VAL A 24 20.36 -9.93 -5.48
N ASN A 25 19.83 -11.09 -5.87
CA ASN A 25 19.00 -11.25 -7.04
C ASN A 25 17.63 -10.60 -6.77
N VAL A 26 17.60 -9.27 -6.79
CA VAL A 26 16.35 -8.51 -6.86
C VAL A 26 15.95 -8.56 -8.31
N ARG A 27 15.10 -9.52 -8.67
CA ARG A 27 14.37 -9.47 -9.94
C ARG A 27 13.76 -8.08 -10.02
N SER A 28 14.19 -7.27 -10.97
CA SER A 28 13.63 -5.95 -11.22
C SER A 28 12.22 -6.14 -11.77
N VAL A 29 11.25 -6.29 -10.88
CA VAL A 29 9.84 -6.27 -11.28
C VAL A 29 9.57 -4.84 -11.74
N LYS A 30 9.17 -4.70 -13.00
CA LYS A 30 8.78 -3.42 -13.58
C LYS A 30 7.50 -2.98 -12.88
N TYR A 31 7.61 -2.08 -11.90
CA TYR A 31 6.44 -1.47 -11.26
C TYR A 31 5.85 -0.44 -12.22
N GLU A 32 4.76 -0.80 -12.92
CA GLU A 32 3.94 0.18 -13.60
C GLU A 32 3.26 1.09 -12.56
N SER A 33 3.02 2.36 -12.91
CA SER A 33 2.58 3.42 -12.00
C SER A 33 1.52 2.95 -10.99
N GLY A 34 1.77 3.18 -9.69
CA GLY A 34 0.92 2.72 -8.59
C GLY A 34 -0.48 3.35 -8.50
N ARG A 35 -0.94 4.07 -9.52
CA ARG A 35 -2.29 4.65 -9.60
C ARG A 35 -3.35 3.59 -9.92
N THR A 36 -2.93 2.46 -10.50
CA THR A 36 -3.80 1.34 -10.92
C THR A 36 -3.16 0.01 -10.52
N ILE A 37 -2.83 -0.16 -9.24
CA ILE A 37 -2.45 -1.49 -8.75
C ILE A 37 -3.72 -2.34 -8.80
N ASP A 38 -3.71 -3.37 -9.64
CA ASP A 38 -4.65 -4.49 -9.53
C ASP A 38 -4.20 -5.27 -8.29
N ILE A 39 -4.91 -5.07 -7.17
CA ILE A 39 -4.50 -5.62 -5.88
C ILE A 39 -4.94 -7.08 -5.88
N ASP A 40 -4.00 -7.99 -6.11
CA ASP A 40 -4.22 -9.39 -5.74
C ASP A 40 -4.20 -9.49 -4.21
N VAL A 41 -5.39 -9.55 -3.62
CA VAL A 41 -5.59 -9.61 -2.17
C VAL A 41 -4.93 -10.86 -1.58
N ALA A 42 -4.87 -11.97 -2.32
CA ALA A 42 -4.30 -13.23 -1.84
C ALA A 42 -2.79 -13.11 -1.63
N ASP A 43 -2.09 -12.47 -2.58
CA ASP A 43 -0.65 -12.20 -2.48
C ASP A 43 -0.34 -11.17 -1.37
N PHE A 44 -1.27 -10.24 -1.11
CA PHE A 44 -1.06 -9.19 -0.11
C PHE A 44 -1.15 -9.68 1.33
N LYS A 45 -2.00 -10.67 1.63
CA LYS A 45 -2.15 -11.25 2.98
C LYS A 45 -0.85 -11.89 3.48
N GLY A 46 -0.04 -12.46 2.59
CA GLY A 46 1.26 -13.05 2.92
C GLY A 46 2.40 -12.04 3.08
N HIS A 47 2.18 -10.77 2.72
CA HIS A 47 3.22 -9.74 2.73
C HIS A 47 3.46 -9.21 4.16
N PRO A 48 4.71 -8.93 4.59
CA PRO A 48 5.01 -8.41 5.94
C PRO A 48 4.38 -7.05 6.25
N LEU A 49 3.90 -6.32 5.23
CA LEU A 49 3.17 -5.06 5.40
C LEU A 49 1.69 -5.26 5.76
N TRP A 50 1.14 -6.47 5.58
CA TRP A 50 -0.25 -6.79 5.92
C TRP A 50 -0.60 -6.45 7.37
N PRO A 51 0.13 -6.94 8.40
CA PRO A 51 -0.20 -6.60 9.79
C PRO A 51 -0.16 -5.10 10.06
N ILE A 52 0.78 -4.37 9.44
CA ILE A 52 0.91 -2.91 9.58
C ILE A 52 -0.30 -2.20 8.96
N LEU A 53 -0.75 -2.64 7.78
CA LEU A 53 -1.97 -2.13 7.13
C LEU A 53 -3.18 -2.31 8.04
N ILE A 54 -3.35 -3.52 8.58
CA ILE A 54 -4.49 -3.86 9.43
C ILE A 54 -4.48 -3.03 10.73
N GLU A 55 -3.32 -2.92 11.38
CA GLU A 55 -3.14 -2.08 12.57
C GLU A 55 -3.47 -0.61 12.26
N THR A 56 -2.90 -0.07 11.19
CA THR A 56 -3.08 1.33 10.80
C THR A 56 -4.54 1.63 10.47
N ALA A 57 -5.20 0.75 9.71
CA ALA A 57 -6.61 0.90 9.36
C ALA A 57 -7.53 0.86 10.60
N ARG A 58 -7.28 -0.08 11.53
CA ARG A 58 -8.08 -0.23 12.77
C ARG A 58 -7.89 0.92 13.74
N ASN A 59 -6.74 1.61 13.70
CA ASN A 59 -6.47 2.77 14.54
C ASN A 59 -7.20 4.05 14.08
N ASN A 60 -7.89 4.05 12.93
CA ASN A 60 -8.74 5.17 12.56
C ASN A 60 -9.94 5.28 13.53
N PRO A 61 -10.18 6.44 14.17
CA PRO A 61 -11.32 6.63 15.08
C PRO A 61 -12.69 6.26 14.49
N LEU A 62 -12.87 6.43 13.19
CA LEU A 62 -14.12 6.11 12.49
C LEU A 62 -14.23 4.64 12.08
N PHE A 63 -13.15 3.86 12.21
CA PHE A 63 -13.10 2.47 11.76
C PHE A 63 -14.19 1.62 12.42
N ALA A 64 -14.36 1.72 13.74
CA ALA A 64 -15.31 0.88 14.47
C ALA A 64 -16.76 1.10 13.99
N GLY A 65 -17.14 2.35 13.72
CA GLY A 65 -18.47 2.68 13.19
C GLY A 65 -18.67 2.16 11.76
N ASN A 66 -17.68 2.40 10.89
CA ASN A 66 -17.70 1.94 9.51
C ASN A 66 -17.73 0.40 9.41
N ALA A 67 -16.93 -0.28 10.23
CA ALA A 67 -16.89 -1.74 10.31
C ALA A 67 -18.21 -2.32 10.82
N GLY A 68 -18.78 -1.73 11.89
CA GLY A 68 -20.06 -2.16 12.43
C GLY A 68 -21.18 -2.03 11.40
N TYR A 69 -21.25 -0.91 10.70
CA TYR A 69 -22.25 -0.72 9.64
C TYR A 69 -22.04 -1.71 8.47
N ALA A 70 -20.80 -1.89 8.03
CA ALA A 70 -20.47 -2.84 6.97
C ALA A 70 -20.92 -4.28 7.30
N ILE A 71 -20.59 -4.76 8.50
CA ILE A 71 -20.88 -6.12 8.96
C ILE A 71 -22.39 -6.34 9.13
N ASN A 72 -23.13 -5.33 9.60
CA ASN A 72 -24.55 -5.49 9.90
C ASN A 72 -25.46 -5.23 8.70
N HIS A 73 -25.04 -4.42 7.73
CA HIS A 73 -25.92 -3.95 6.65
C HIS A 73 -25.39 -4.25 5.24
N ILE A 74 -24.09 -4.13 4.98
CA ILE A 74 -23.57 -4.25 3.60
C ILE A 74 -23.20 -5.70 3.26
N ILE A 75 -22.37 -6.32 4.09
CA ILE A 75 -21.81 -7.66 3.82
C ILE A 75 -22.90 -8.75 3.83
N PRO A 76 -23.92 -8.73 4.71
CA PRO A 76 -25.00 -9.71 4.65
C PRO A 76 -25.84 -9.62 3.37
N GLU A 77 -26.00 -8.42 2.81
CA GLU A 77 -26.72 -8.19 1.56
C GLU A 77 -25.89 -8.60 0.33
N ASP A 78 -24.58 -8.40 0.39
CA ASP A 78 -23.64 -8.74 -0.67
C ASP A 78 -22.37 -9.42 -0.12
N PRO A 79 -22.42 -10.75 0.13
CA PRO A 79 -21.30 -11.48 0.73
C PRO A 79 -20.06 -11.57 -0.15
N LYS A 80 -20.17 -11.22 -1.45
CA LYS A 80 -19.08 -11.28 -2.43
C LYS A 80 -18.48 -9.89 -2.71
N ILE A 81 -18.91 -8.87 -1.98
CA ILE A 81 -18.44 -7.50 -2.16
C ILE A 81 -16.92 -7.43 -2.08
N THR A 82 -16.30 -6.79 -3.06
CA THR A 82 -14.85 -6.57 -3.05
C THR A 82 -14.47 -5.42 -2.12
N ALA A 83 -13.22 -5.40 -1.65
CA ALA A 83 -12.73 -4.28 -0.83
C ALA A 83 -12.88 -2.92 -1.52
N ARG A 84 -12.76 -2.87 -2.85
CA ARG A 84 -12.87 -1.63 -3.63
C ARG A 84 -14.30 -1.13 -3.73
N GLU A 85 -15.26 -2.04 -3.90
CA GLU A 85 -16.69 -1.71 -3.90
C GLU A 85 -17.13 -1.26 -2.51
N LEU A 86 -16.68 -1.96 -1.46
CA LEU A 86 -16.96 -1.59 -0.08
C LEU A 86 -16.39 -0.20 0.25
N ALA A 87 -15.14 0.07 -0.15
CA ALA A 87 -14.52 1.39 0.01
C ALA A 87 -15.33 2.50 -0.67
N SER A 88 -15.83 2.23 -1.87
CA SER A 88 -16.65 3.18 -2.64
C SER A 88 -18.02 3.40 -1.98
N LYS A 89 -18.69 2.35 -1.49
CA LYS A 89 -19.98 2.46 -0.81
C LYS A 89 -19.91 3.25 0.49
N LEU A 90 -18.84 3.05 1.27
CA LEU A 90 -18.66 3.67 2.58
C LEU A 90 -17.88 4.99 2.54
N SER A 91 -17.36 5.38 1.38
CA SER A 91 -16.45 6.53 1.24
C SER A 91 -15.23 6.43 2.18
N ILE A 92 -14.66 5.23 2.30
CA ILE A 92 -13.47 4.93 3.12
C ILE A 92 -12.28 4.55 2.22
N THR A 93 -11.10 4.43 2.80
CA THR A 93 -9.93 3.95 2.06
C THR A 93 -10.04 2.45 1.77
N VAL A 94 -9.39 2.00 0.68
CA VAL A 94 -9.33 0.57 0.35
C VAL A 94 -8.65 -0.23 1.47
N GLY A 95 -7.68 0.35 2.16
CA GLY A 95 -7.03 -0.28 3.32
C GLY A 95 -8.00 -0.56 4.47
N GLU A 96 -8.89 0.39 4.77
CA GLU A 96 -9.94 0.18 5.77
C GLU A 96 -10.93 -0.89 5.33
N ALA A 97 -11.36 -0.86 4.07
CA ALA A 97 -12.25 -1.89 3.54
C ALA A 97 -11.62 -3.29 3.60
N LEU A 98 -10.33 -3.42 3.29
CA LEU A 98 -9.58 -4.68 3.45
C LEU A 98 -9.57 -5.15 4.90
N ALA A 99 -9.31 -4.24 5.84
CA ALA A 99 -9.29 -4.57 7.26
C ALA A 99 -10.66 -4.97 7.83
N ILE A 100 -11.75 -4.38 7.31
CA ILE A 100 -13.13 -4.77 7.64
C ILE A 100 -13.41 -6.19 7.15
N LEU A 101 -13.12 -6.48 5.88
CA LEU A 101 -13.36 -7.80 5.28
C LEU A 101 -12.53 -8.90 5.96
N GLU A 102 -11.26 -8.62 6.27
CA GLU A 102 -10.40 -9.55 7.03
C GLU A 102 -10.99 -9.87 8.41
N GLY A 103 -11.51 -8.85 9.11
CA GLY A 103 -12.16 -9.02 10.40
C GLY A 103 -13.49 -9.79 10.34
N TYR A 104 -14.18 -9.76 9.19
CA TYR A 104 -15.40 -10.52 8.95
C TYR A 104 -15.11 -11.99 8.62
N GLU A 105 -14.12 -12.25 7.76
CA GLU A 105 -13.66 -13.61 7.42
C GLU A 105 -13.16 -14.36 8.66
N SER A 106 -12.49 -13.66 9.59
CA SER A 106 -12.03 -14.26 10.85
C SER A 106 -13.15 -14.60 11.84
N LYS A 107 -14.37 -14.09 11.64
CA LYS A 107 -15.52 -14.25 12.54
C LYS A 107 -16.59 -15.20 12.02
N SER A 108 -16.55 -15.55 10.73
CA SER A 108 -17.50 -16.48 10.08
C SER A 108 -17.00 -17.92 10.16
#